data_AF-A0A5C5TYP9-F1
#
_entry.id   AF-A0A5C5TYP9-F1
#
_cell.length_a   1.000
_cell.length_b   1.000
_cell.length_c   1.000
_cell.angle_alpha   90.00
_cell.angle_beta   90.00
_cell.angle_gamma   90.00
#
_symmetry.space_group_name_H-M   'P 1'
#
loop_
_entity.id
_entity.type
_entity.pdbx_description
1 polymer ?
#
loop_
_entity_poly.entity_id
_entity_poly.type
_entity_poly.pdbx_seq_one_letter_code
_entity_poly.pdbx_strand_id
1 'polypeptide(L)' 'MTSSYSEQFRQQCVDAVIVLGKSRASVAAEYGVSSSSLGRWVAKAQGTLGTGSGSHKRAADTTSDDPTQLRKR' A
#
# COMPACT_ATOMS: atom_id res chain seq x y z
N MET A 1 -2.22 -25.50 2.55
CA MET A 1 -1.01 -24.66 2.60
C MET A 1 -1.34 -23.32 1.97
N THR A 2 -1.46 -22.24 2.75
CA THR A 2 -1.64 -20.90 2.18
C THR A 2 -0.30 -20.46 1.59
N SER A 3 -0.06 -20.76 0.31
CA SER A 3 1.16 -20.37 -0.39
C SER A 3 1.13 -18.86 -0.60
N SER A 4 1.59 -18.12 0.41
CA SER A 4 1.70 -16.67 0.34
C SER A 4 2.87 -16.31 -0.58
N TYR A 5 2.62 -15.49 -1.59
CA TYR A 5 3.68 -14.93 -2.43
C TYR A 5 4.74 -14.24 -1.55
N SER A 6 6.02 -14.47 -1.84
CA SER A 6 7.10 -13.76 -1.14
C SER A 6 6.99 -12.26 -1.37
N GLU A 7 7.39 -11.46 -0.38
CA GLU A 7 7.32 -10.00 -0.47
C GLU A 7 8.18 -9.46 -1.61
N GLN A 8 9.36 -10.05 -1.80
CA GLN A 8 10.26 -9.76 -2.92
C GLN A 8 9.59 -9.96 -4.28
N PHE A 9 8.87 -11.07 -4.46
CA PHE A 9 8.17 -11.36 -5.71
C PHE A 9 7.03 -10.37 -5.97
N ARG A 10 6.29 -9.98 -4.93
CA ARG A 10 5.24 -8.95 -5.06
C ARG A 10 5.84 -7.60 -5.48
N GLN A 11 6.96 -7.21 -4.86
CA GLN A 11 7.63 -5.96 -5.15
C GLN A 11 8.15 -5.93 -6.60
N GLN A 12 8.75 -7.02 -7.07
CA GLN A 12 9.19 -7.16 -8.46
C GLN A 12 8.04 -6.96 -9.47
N CYS A 13 6.88 -7.56 -9.21
CA CYS A 13 5.71 -7.38 -10.08
C CYS A 13 5.19 -5.93 -10.06
N VAL A 14 5.27 -5.26 -8.91
CA VAL A 14 4.86 -3.86 -8.76
C VAL A 14 5.83 -2.93 -9.50
N ASP A 15 7.14 -3.12 -9.37
CA ASP A 15 8.15 -2.33 -10.08
C ASP A 15 8.03 -2.50 -11.60
N ALA A 16 7.71 -3.71 -12.07
CA ALA A 16 7.41 -3.94 -13.50
C ALA A 16 6.24 -3.08 -14.02
N VAL A 17 5.26 -2.78 -13.17
CA VAL A 17 4.12 -1.93 -13.55
C VAL A 17 4.43 -0.44 -13.37
N ILE A 18 5.07 -0.06 -12.27
CA ILE A 18 5.28 1.36 -11.92
C ILE A 18 6.54 1.93 -12.58
N VAL A 19 7.67 1.23 -12.49
CA VAL A 19 8.98 1.71 -12.98
C VAL A 19 9.10 1.46 -14.48
N LEU A 20 8.77 0.25 -14.93
CA LEU A 20 8.84 -0.12 -16.35
C LEU A 20 7.60 0.32 -17.15
N GLY A 21 6.53 0.76 -16.48
CA GLY A 21 5.29 1.21 -17.14
C GLY A 21 4.52 0.11 -17.86
N LYS A 22 4.80 -1.17 -17.59
CA LYS A 22 4.09 -2.29 -18.23
C LYS A 22 2.62 -2.33 -17.77
N SER A 23 1.74 -2.77 -18.67
CA SER A 23 0.34 -3.01 -18.32
C SER A 23 0.22 -4.16 -17.32
N ARG A 24 -0.63 -3.96 -16.29
CA ARG A 24 -0.90 -4.94 -15.23
C ARG A 24 -1.32 -6.30 -15.80
N ALA A 25 -2.08 -6.33 -16.90
CA ALA A 25 -2.51 -7.55 -17.55
C ALA A 25 -1.33 -8.33 -18.17
N SER A 26 -0.37 -7.62 -18.75
CA SER A 26 0.84 -8.23 -19.34
C SER A 26 1.72 -8.83 -18.24
N VAL A 27 1.93 -8.10 -17.15
CA VAL A 27 2.72 -8.57 -15.99
C VAL A 27 2.01 -9.76 -15.31
N ALA A 28 0.69 -9.70 -15.14
CA ALA A 28 -0.09 -10.81 -14.61
C ALA A 28 0.09 -12.11 -15.43
N ALA A 29 0.03 -12.01 -16.76
CA ALA A 29 0.25 -13.15 -17.64
C ALA A 29 1.71 -13.65 -17.63
N GLU A 30 2.69 -12.73 -17.65
CA GLU A 30 4.13 -13.04 -17.66
C GLU A 30 4.59 -13.75 -16.38
N TYR A 31 4.11 -13.29 -15.22
CA TYR A 31 4.52 -13.81 -13.92
C TYR A 31 3.54 -14.86 -13.34
N GLY A 32 2.45 -15.17 -14.05
CA GLY A 32 1.44 -16.13 -13.60
C GLY A 32 0.68 -15.68 -12.35
N VAL A 33 0.48 -14.37 -12.18
CA VAL A 33 -0.20 -13.78 -11.02
C VAL A 33 -1.59 -13.30 -11.42
N SER A 34 -2.58 -13.46 -10.55
CA SER A 34 -3.89 -12.87 -10.78
C SER A 34 -3.82 -11.34 -10.88
N SER A 35 -4.39 -10.78 -11.94
CA SER A 35 -4.51 -9.33 -12.16
C SER A 35 -5.13 -8.60 -10.97
N SER A 36 -6.08 -9.24 -10.26
CA SER A 36 -6.71 -8.69 -9.06
C SER A 36 -5.75 -8.56 -7.89
N SER A 37 -4.88 -9.55 -7.67
CA SER A 37 -3.85 -9.52 -6.64
C SER A 37 -2.79 -8.46 -6.94
N LEU A 38 -2.34 -8.41 -8.20
CA LEU A 38 -1.36 -7.42 -8.65
C LEU A 38 -1.92 -5.99 -8.56
N GLY A 39 -3.18 -5.77 -8.93
CA GLY A 39 -3.84 -4.47 -8.79
C GLY A 39 -3.85 -3.97 -7.33
N ARG A 40 -4.11 -4.85 -6.37
CA ARG A 40 -4.05 -4.50 -4.93
C ARG A 40 -2.63 -4.15 -4.48
N TRP A 41 -1.61 -4.85 -4.96
CA TRP A 41 -0.22 -4.55 -4.61
C TRP A 41 0.25 -3.22 -5.21
N VAL A 42 -0.09 -2.96 -6.47
CA VAL A 42 0.22 -1.69 -7.15
C VAL A 42 -0.50 -0.52 -6.46
N ALA A 43 -1.78 -0.67 -6.09
CA ALA A 43 -2.53 0.36 -5.37
C ALA A 43 -1.93 0.67 -3.99
N LYS A 44 -1.43 -0.34 -3.29
CA LYS A 44 -0.72 -0.21 -2.02
C LYS A 44 0.63 0.50 -2.19
N ALA A 45 1.39 0.16 -3.24
CA ALA A 45 2.70 0.76 -3.51
C ALA A 45 2.61 2.22 -3.97
N GLN A 46 1.58 2.59 -4.75
CA GLN A 46 1.33 3.98 -5.14
C GLN A 46 0.77 4.86 -4.00
N GLY A 47 0.54 4.29 -2.81
CA GLY A 47 0.01 5.05 -1.67
C GLY A 47 -1.47 5.42 -1.77
N THR A 48 -2.19 4.93 -2.79
CA THR A 48 -3.65 5.15 -2.93
C THR A 48 -4.46 4.34 -1.92
N LEU A 49 -3.89 3.24 -1.42
CA LEU A 49 -4.43 2.43 -0.37
C LEU A 49 -3.59 2.69 0.88
N GLY A 50 -4.13 3.46 1.82
CA GLY A 50 -3.46 3.82 3.08
C GLY A 50 -2.72 2.64 3.69
N THR A 51 -1.47 2.89 4.07
CA THR A 51 -0.55 1.96 4.74
C THR A 51 -1.26 1.19 5.86
N GLY A 52 -1.61 -0.05 5.58
CA GLY A 52 -2.37 -0.89 6.52
C GLY A 52 -2.08 -2.37 6.37
N SER A 53 -0.82 -2.75 6.19
CA SER A 53 -0.41 -4.11 6.56
C SER A 53 0.17 -4.07 7.97
N GLY A 54 -0.70 -4.34 8.94
CA GLY A 54 -0.30 -4.83 10.26
C GLY A 54 -0.01 -3.78 11.31
N SER A 55 -1.06 -3.22 11.92
CA SER A 55 -1.01 -2.84 13.33
C SER A 55 -2.35 -3.15 13.97
N HIS A 56 -2.44 -4.30 14.63
CA HIS A 56 -3.27 -4.43 15.82
C HIS A 56 -2.75 -3.41 16.84
N LYS A 57 -3.17 -2.14 16.79
CA LYS A 57 -3.29 -1.24 17.95
C LYS A 57 -4.22 -0.08 17.58
N ARG A 58 -5.34 0.03 18.32
CA ARG A 58 -6.05 1.29 18.60
C ARG A 58 -5.03 2.35 19.04
N ALA A 59 -5.18 3.65 18.84
CA ALA A 59 -6.36 4.51 18.92
C ALA A 59 -6.15 5.67 17.92
N ALA A 60 -7.17 6.08 17.15
CA ALA A 60 -8.06 7.20 17.49
C ALA A 60 -7.31 8.44 17.99
N ASP A 61 -7.38 9.49 17.17
CA ASP A 61 -7.28 10.91 17.46
C ASP A 61 -6.62 11.35 18.77
N THR A 62 -5.59 12.20 18.65
CA THR A 62 -5.67 13.59 19.13
C THR A 62 -4.48 14.35 18.52
N THR A 63 -4.66 14.92 17.33
CA THR A 63 -3.95 16.16 17.03
C THR A 63 -4.73 17.25 17.77
N SER A 64 -4.16 17.70 18.89
CA SER A 64 -4.60 18.93 19.55
C SER A 64 -3.34 19.62 20.02
N ASP A 65 -2.56 20.07 19.04
CA ASP A 65 -1.59 21.13 19.23
C ASP A 65 -2.29 22.44 18.82
N ASP A 66 -2.85 23.15 19.79
CA ASP A 66 -3.27 24.55 19.60
C ASP A 66 -2.47 25.43 20.57
N PRO A 67 -1.32 25.98 20.14
CA PRO A 67 -0.45 26.79 20.96
C PRO A 67 -0.79 28.28 20.82
N THR A 68 -2.06 28.68 20.97
CA THR A 68 -2.43 30.10 20.82
C THR A 68 -3.51 30.64 21.77
N GLN A 69 -3.09 31.66 22.54
CA GLN A 69 -3.88 32.76 23.15
C GLN A 69 -4.40 32.63 24.59
N LEU A 70 -3.46 32.89 25.50
CA LEU A 70 -3.60 33.84 26.61
C LEU A 70 -4.62 34.98 26.36
N ARG A 71 -5.75 35.01 27.08
CA ARG A 71 -6.34 36.22 27.73
C ARG A 71 -7.74 35.97 28.29
N LYS A 72 -7.92 36.41 29.54
CA LYS A 72 -9.13 36.93 30.23
C LYS A 72 -9.29 36.20 31.57
N ARG A 73 -9.43 36.87 32.70
CA ARG A 73 -9.25 38.26 33.10
C ARG A 73 -9.19 38.23 34.63
#